data_AF-A0A0E2D803-F1
#
_entry.id   AF-A0A0E2D803-F1
#
_cell.length_a   1.000
_cell.length_b   1.000
_cell.length_c   1.000
_cell.angle_alpha   90.00
_cell.angle_beta   90.00
_cell.angle_gamma   90.00
#
_symmetry.space_group_name_H-M   'P 1'
#
loop_
_entity.id
_entity.type
_entity.pdbx_description
1 polymer ?
#
loop_
_entity_poly.entity_id
_entity_poly.type
_entity_poly.pdbx_seq_one_letter_code
_entity_poly.pdbx_strand_id
1 'polypeptide(L)'
;MLSLKKAKEALSQVTKSLPSDTIIKRGIELFNFGEVHDLLETKQNHYYMKVSGTSAVYELEIQISSPKKTKVICNCPYDMDVYCKHAVAAILQIVFSGFINRKDKTKQPELSKILPSVSQKDLVKFLLEKAGSDPRFYKELTIFFSQSDSKSRASYLEEVTKMYHSFLDEFDFIDYQTSFEFQKEMNRFLDQAKRLYPIKPKEALYLASACAEIALEASMNMDDTNHYTMDDLVKDVLEMIRKSVRKHPTLCDEIFEICLHLYQNKATQDFGRSDDYYDIIICLDLNSKQLKRLQKVLEQELNYAKDNPYRMERIIIEIYKLFKKFGQSKKGIDYFKKEAIYANSRNQYKRLIQIMKQIASSSKGKNSVSSLVKRLFP
;
A
#
# COMPACT_ATOMS: atom_id res chain seq x y z
N MET A 1 -4.08 14.11 -40.75
CA MET A 1 -3.32 13.60 -39.59
C MET A 1 -3.22 14.68 -38.53
N LEU A 2 -3.40 14.31 -37.26
CA LEU A 2 -3.32 15.24 -36.13
C LEU A 2 -1.90 15.79 -35.96
N SER A 3 -1.74 17.11 -35.77
CA SER A 3 -0.43 17.72 -35.57
C SER A 3 0.03 17.65 -34.12
N LEU A 4 1.35 17.67 -33.89
CA LEU A 4 1.93 17.66 -32.54
C LEU A 4 1.41 18.82 -31.66
N LYS A 5 1.26 20.02 -32.25
CA LYS A 5 0.71 21.18 -31.54
C LYS A 5 -0.73 20.94 -31.06
N LYS A 6 -1.60 20.47 -31.96
CA LYS A 6 -3.00 20.17 -31.63
C LYS A 6 -3.12 19.02 -30.61
N ALA A 7 -2.24 18.02 -30.70
CA ALA A 7 -2.20 16.93 -29.73
C ALA A 7 -1.80 17.45 -28.34
N LYS A 8 -0.78 18.31 -28.22
CA LYS A 8 -0.39 18.94 -26.95
C LYS A 8 -1.51 19.79 -26.35
N GLU A 9 -2.23 20.55 -27.17
CA GLU A 9 -3.40 21.34 -26.75
C GLU A 9 -4.52 20.43 -26.23
N ALA A 10 -4.79 19.30 -26.89
CA ALA A 10 -5.78 18.31 -26.46
C ALA A 10 -5.38 17.63 -25.14
N LEU A 11 -4.13 17.18 -25.02
CA LEU A 11 -3.61 16.56 -23.80
C LEU A 11 -3.70 17.53 -22.61
N SER A 12 -3.38 18.81 -22.82
CA SER A 12 -3.42 19.84 -21.77
C SER A 12 -4.82 20.11 -21.20
N GLN A 13 -5.87 19.74 -21.93
CA GLN A 13 -7.25 19.80 -21.40
C GLN A 13 -7.52 18.70 -20.35
N VAL A 14 -6.73 17.63 -20.37
CA VAL A 14 -6.95 16.44 -19.54
C VAL A 14 -5.86 16.25 -18.50
N THR A 15 -4.60 16.59 -18.80
CA THR A 15 -3.46 16.36 -17.90
C THR A 15 -2.59 17.61 -17.80
N LYS A 16 -2.09 17.90 -16.59
CA LYS A 16 -1.13 19.00 -16.36
C LYS A 16 0.26 18.67 -16.92
N SER A 17 0.71 17.44 -16.73
CA SER A 17 2.00 16.97 -17.21
C SER A 17 1.85 16.39 -18.61
N LEU A 18 2.81 16.68 -19.47
CA LEU A 18 2.84 16.19 -20.85
C LEU A 18 4.06 15.28 -21.03
N PRO A 19 3.93 14.18 -21.79
CA PRO A 19 5.07 13.37 -22.19
C PRO A 19 6.01 14.12 -23.14
N SER A 20 7.18 13.54 -23.38
CA SER A 20 8.09 13.99 -24.42
C SER A 20 7.45 13.99 -25.82
N ASP A 21 7.92 14.87 -26.69
CA ASP A 21 7.43 15.00 -28.07
C ASP A 21 7.50 13.68 -28.85
N THR A 22 8.50 12.85 -28.57
CA THR A 22 8.66 11.52 -29.16
C THR A 22 7.50 10.61 -28.80
N ILE A 23 7.11 10.58 -27.51
CA ILE A 23 5.99 9.75 -27.06
C ILE A 23 4.66 10.30 -27.54
N ILE A 24 4.49 11.62 -27.57
CA ILE A 24 3.28 12.23 -28.13
C ILE A 24 3.14 11.87 -29.62
N LYS A 25 4.21 11.93 -30.42
CA LYS A 25 4.17 11.52 -31.84
C LYS A 25 3.74 10.06 -32.02
N ARG A 26 4.29 9.14 -31.22
CA ARG A 26 3.89 7.72 -31.24
C ARG A 26 2.43 7.52 -30.85
N GLY A 27 1.93 8.29 -29.88
CA GLY A 27 0.51 8.25 -29.51
C GLY A 27 -0.41 8.82 -30.59
N ILE A 28 0.03 9.86 -31.30
CA ILE A 28 -0.67 10.41 -32.47
C ILE A 28 -0.80 9.36 -33.57
N GLU A 29 0.25 8.57 -33.83
CA GLU A 29 0.21 7.48 -34.81
C GLU A 29 -0.87 6.46 -34.46
N LEU A 30 -0.86 5.92 -33.24
CA LEU A 30 -1.88 4.98 -32.76
C LEU A 30 -3.30 5.54 -32.87
N PHE A 31 -3.49 6.81 -32.49
CA PHE A 31 -4.78 7.48 -32.62
C PHE A 31 -5.23 7.61 -34.09
N ASN A 32 -4.33 8.05 -34.98
CA ASN A 32 -4.65 8.21 -36.40
C ASN A 32 -4.92 6.86 -37.10
N PHE A 33 -4.28 5.78 -36.65
CA PHE A 33 -4.53 4.42 -37.15
C PHE A 33 -5.80 3.79 -36.60
N GLY A 34 -6.47 4.42 -35.63
CA GLY A 34 -7.72 3.91 -35.06
C GLY A 34 -7.50 2.73 -34.10
N GLU A 35 -6.34 2.64 -33.48
CA GLU A 35 -5.95 1.55 -32.57
C GLU A 35 -6.62 1.63 -31.19
N VAL A 36 -7.48 2.63 -30.96
CA VAL A 36 -8.25 2.78 -29.72
C VAL A 36 -9.62 2.14 -29.90
N HIS A 37 -9.91 1.13 -29.10
CA HIS A 37 -11.11 0.30 -29.17
C HIS A 37 -11.88 0.32 -27.86
N ASP A 38 -13.14 -0.11 -27.89
CA ASP A 38 -13.99 -0.33 -26.72
C ASP A 38 -14.09 0.89 -25.76
N LEU A 39 -14.07 2.12 -26.28
CA LEU A 39 -14.20 3.32 -25.45
C LEU A 39 -15.55 3.35 -24.74
N LEU A 40 -15.50 3.17 -23.42
CA LEU A 40 -16.66 3.08 -22.54
C LEU A 40 -16.53 4.10 -21.40
N GLU A 41 -17.52 4.98 -21.27
CA GLU A 41 -17.67 5.83 -20.08
C GLU A 41 -18.62 5.15 -19.08
N THR A 42 -18.06 4.61 -18.00
CA THR A 42 -18.84 3.84 -17.00
C THR A 42 -19.52 4.73 -15.96
N LYS A 43 -18.93 5.91 -15.70
CA LYS A 43 -19.42 6.98 -14.82
C LYS A 43 -18.90 8.30 -15.39
N GLN A 44 -19.51 9.42 -15.00
CA GLN A 44 -19.07 10.74 -15.47
C GLN A 44 -17.56 10.92 -15.31
N ASN A 45 -16.88 11.19 -16.42
CA ASN A 45 -15.43 11.37 -16.52
C ASN A 45 -14.57 10.14 -16.15
N HIS A 46 -15.14 8.93 -16.19
CA HIS A 46 -14.42 7.68 -15.96
C HIS A 46 -14.52 6.76 -17.18
N TYR A 47 -13.39 6.61 -17.86
CA TYR A 47 -13.28 5.93 -19.15
C TYR A 47 -12.45 4.66 -19.05
N TYR A 48 -12.94 3.62 -19.71
CA TYR A 48 -12.22 2.38 -19.98
C TYR A 48 -12.08 2.20 -21.48
N MET A 49 -10.93 1.71 -21.93
CA MET A 49 -10.71 1.38 -23.34
C MET A 49 -9.56 0.40 -23.52
N LYS A 50 -9.41 -0.11 -24.74
CA LYS A 50 -8.27 -0.89 -25.17
C LYS A 50 -7.50 -0.14 -26.23
N VAL A 51 -6.17 -0.25 -26.20
CA VAL A 51 -5.32 0.30 -27.26
C VAL A 51 -4.42 -0.81 -27.78
N SER A 52 -4.55 -1.10 -29.06
CA SER A 52 -3.69 -2.05 -29.77
C SER A 52 -2.28 -1.46 -29.87
N GLY A 53 -1.31 -2.16 -29.30
CA GLY A 53 0.10 -1.86 -29.46
C GLY A 53 0.77 -2.88 -30.40
N THR A 54 2.07 -2.71 -30.62
CA THR A 54 2.84 -3.56 -31.54
C THR A 54 2.88 -5.03 -31.13
N SER A 55 2.87 -5.31 -29.82
CA SER A 55 3.07 -6.65 -29.25
C SER A 55 1.85 -7.22 -28.54
N ALA A 56 0.89 -6.38 -28.15
CA ALA A 56 -0.27 -6.77 -27.36
C ALA A 56 -1.35 -5.69 -27.41
N VAL A 57 -2.55 -6.03 -26.94
CA VAL A 57 -3.62 -5.07 -26.65
C VAL A 57 -3.52 -4.65 -25.19
N TYR A 58 -3.44 -3.35 -24.94
CA TYR A 58 -3.30 -2.78 -23.60
C TYR A 58 -4.62 -2.22 -23.10
N GLU A 59 -4.93 -2.43 -21.82
CA GLU A 59 -6.14 -1.93 -21.17
C GLU A 59 -5.82 -0.63 -20.43
N LEU A 60 -6.70 0.36 -20.57
CA LEU A 60 -6.55 1.68 -19.98
C LEU A 60 -7.76 2.07 -19.15
N GLU A 61 -7.49 2.66 -17.99
CA GLU A 61 -8.46 3.35 -17.13
C GLU A 61 -8.05 4.81 -17.00
N ILE A 62 -8.96 5.74 -17.32
CA ILE A 62 -8.74 7.18 -17.21
C ILE A 62 -9.85 7.82 -16.38
N GLN A 63 -9.46 8.45 -15.28
CA GLN A 63 -10.36 9.21 -14.40
C GLN A 63 -10.00 10.69 -14.46
N ILE A 64 -10.89 11.52 -15.02
CA ILE A 64 -10.65 12.96 -15.24
C ILE A 64 -11.47 13.77 -14.23
N SER A 65 -10.90 14.09 -13.06
CA SER A 65 -11.56 15.02 -12.12
C SER A 65 -11.29 16.48 -12.47
N SER A 66 -10.06 16.77 -12.91
CA SER A 66 -9.59 18.07 -13.39
C SER A 66 -8.22 17.87 -14.05
N PRO A 67 -7.69 18.80 -14.85
CA PRO A 67 -6.36 18.64 -15.45
C PRO A 67 -5.24 18.37 -14.42
N LYS A 68 -5.40 18.84 -13.18
CA LYS A 68 -4.45 18.61 -12.07
C LYS A 68 -4.70 17.32 -11.29
N LYS A 69 -5.83 16.65 -11.50
CA LYS A 69 -6.27 15.44 -10.78
C LYS A 69 -6.82 14.42 -11.79
N THR A 70 -5.97 14.06 -12.74
CA THR A 70 -6.27 13.00 -13.70
C THR A 70 -5.44 11.78 -13.36
N LYS A 71 -6.11 10.65 -13.17
CA LYS A 71 -5.46 9.35 -13.00
C LYS A 71 -5.52 8.63 -14.34
N VAL A 72 -4.36 8.23 -14.84
CA VAL A 72 -4.23 7.44 -16.07
C VAL A 72 -3.50 6.17 -15.70
N ILE A 73 -4.13 5.03 -15.92
CA ILE A 73 -3.56 3.71 -15.67
C ILE A 73 -3.55 2.98 -17.01
N CYS A 74 -2.39 2.45 -17.37
CA CYS A 74 -2.23 1.58 -18.54
C CYS A 74 -1.44 0.36 -18.09
N ASN A 75 -1.88 -0.85 -18.47
CA ASN A 75 -1.18 -2.09 -18.14
C ASN A 75 0.06 -2.36 -19.03
N CYS A 76 0.52 -1.36 -19.78
CA CYS A 76 1.73 -1.43 -20.60
C CYS A 76 2.98 -1.31 -19.72
N PRO A 77 4.03 -2.11 -19.98
CA PRO A 77 5.27 -2.10 -19.18
C PRO A 77 6.13 -0.83 -19.39
N TYR A 78 5.68 0.14 -20.17
CA TYR A 78 6.43 1.37 -20.43
C TYR A 78 6.31 2.36 -19.25
N ASP A 79 7.44 2.75 -18.67
CA ASP A 79 7.56 3.63 -17.50
C ASP A 79 8.53 4.81 -17.70
N MET A 80 9.13 4.95 -18.89
CA MET A 80 10.20 5.92 -19.19
C MET A 80 9.73 7.37 -19.43
N ASP A 81 8.44 7.68 -19.21
CA ASP A 81 7.88 9.02 -19.35
C ASP A 81 6.60 9.15 -18.50
N VAL A 82 6.06 10.36 -18.34
CA VAL A 82 4.87 10.59 -17.50
C VAL A 82 3.64 9.79 -17.95
N TYR A 83 3.51 9.57 -19.26
CA TYR A 83 2.50 8.68 -19.84
C TYR A 83 3.09 7.91 -21.02
N CYS A 84 2.63 6.69 -21.24
CA CYS A 84 2.98 5.91 -22.42
C CYS A 84 2.24 6.40 -23.68
N LYS A 85 2.68 5.93 -24.85
CA LYS A 85 2.02 6.23 -26.15
C LYS A 85 0.54 5.82 -26.20
N HIS A 86 0.15 4.74 -25.50
CA HIS A 86 -1.24 4.27 -25.45
C HIS A 86 -2.12 5.26 -24.67
N ALA A 87 -1.61 5.78 -23.55
CA ALA A 87 -2.29 6.80 -22.77
C ALA A 87 -2.49 8.10 -23.58
N VAL A 88 -1.49 8.50 -24.36
CA VAL A 88 -1.65 9.62 -25.30
C VAL A 88 -2.79 9.35 -26.28
N ALA A 89 -2.77 8.21 -26.98
CA ALA A 89 -3.80 7.86 -27.95
C ALA A 89 -5.21 7.84 -27.33
N ALA A 90 -5.34 7.26 -26.14
CA ALA A 90 -6.57 7.20 -25.37
C ALA A 90 -7.12 8.57 -24.99
N ILE A 91 -6.27 9.48 -24.49
CA ILE A 91 -6.68 10.84 -24.15
C ILE A 91 -7.14 11.59 -25.40
N LEU A 92 -6.41 11.45 -26.51
CA LEU A 92 -6.80 12.06 -27.78
C LEU A 92 -8.17 11.53 -28.23
N GLN A 93 -8.41 10.21 -28.12
CA GLN A 93 -9.72 9.62 -28.42
C GLN A 93 -10.84 10.22 -27.56
N ILE A 94 -10.64 10.37 -26.26
CA ILE A 94 -11.64 10.99 -25.36
C ILE A 94 -11.94 12.43 -25.77
N VAL A 95 -10.90 13.25 -25.99
CA VAL A 95 -11.03 14.67 -26.35
C VAL A 95 -11.76 14.84 -27.68
N PHE A 96 -11.31 14.13 -28.72
CA PHE A 96 -11.85 14.29 -30.08
C PHE A 96 -13.19 13.59 -30.31
N SER A 97 -13.53 12.58 -29.50
CA SER A 97 -14.89 12.01 -29.48
C SER A 97 -15.91 12.93 -28.80
N GLY A 98 -15.46 14.07 -28.27
CA GLY A 98 -16.30 15.11 -27.69
C GLY A 98 -16.79 14.81 -26.27
N PHE A 99 -16.32 13.74 -25.63
CA PHE A 99 -16.79 13.33 -24.29
C PHE A 99 -16.59 14.42 -23.23
N ILE A 100 -15.52 15.22 -23.35
CA ILE A 100 -15.20 16.30 -22.39
C ILE A 100 -16.17 17.50 -22.52
N ASN A 101 -16.81 17.68 -23.68
CA ASN A 101 -17.60 18.88 -24.01
C ASN A 101 -19.08 18.60 -24.31
N ARG A 102 -19.58 17.37 -24.09
CA ARG A 102 -21.00 17.03 -24.33
C ARG A 102 -21.91 17.80 -23.38
N LYS A 103 -22.69 18.75 -23.94
CA LYS A 103 -23.83 19.40 -23.27
C LYS A 103 -25.06 18.48 -23.17
N ASP A 104 -25.18 17.51 -24.08
CA ASP A 104 -26.28 16.55 -24.12
C ASP A 104 -25.93 15.21 -23.48
N LYS A 105 -26.79 14.82 -22.54
CA LYS A 105 -26.65 13.68 -21.62
C LYS A 105 -27.18 12.39 -22.22
N THR A 106 -26.65 11.90 -23.33
CA THR A 106 -26.76 10.44 -23.61
C THR A 106 -25.75 9.70 -22.74
N LYS A 107 -25.98 9.79 -21.42
CA LYS A 107 -25.32 8.96 -20.43
C LYS A 107 -25.68 7.52 -20.79
N GLN A 108 -24.71 6.65 -20.99
CA GLN A 108 -25.01 5.23 -20.85
C GLN A 108 -25.75 5.04 -19.52
N PRO A 109 -26.82 4.25 -19.50
CA PRO A 109 -27.62 4.12 -18.30
C PRO A 109 -26.73 3.58 -17.19
N GLU A 110 -26.54 4.40 -16.15
CA GLU A 110 -25.68 4.06 -15.03
C GLU A 110 -26.25 2.80 -14.37
N LEU A 111 -25.42 1.76 -14.21
CA LEU A 111 -25.86 0.52 -13.56
C LEU A 111 -26.43 0.77 -12.17
N SER A 112 -25.97 1.81 -11.46
CA SER A 112 -26.54 2.25 -10.17
C SER A 112 -28.02 2.66 -10.23
N LYS A 113 -28.56 2.99 -11.41
CA LYS A 113 -29.98 3.30 -11.63
C LYS A 113 -30.77 2.11 -12.17
N ILE A 114 -30.12 1.22 -12.93
CA ILE A 114 -30.75 0.03 -13.48
C ILE A 114 -30.87 -1.06 -12.40
N LEU A 115 -29.77 -1.37 -11.71
CA LEU A 115 -29.71 -2.50 -10.78
C LEU A 115 -30.77 -2.45 -9.66
N PRO A 116 -31.16 -1.28 -9.09
CA PRO A 116 -32.23 -1.22 -8.10
C PRO A 116 -33.62 -1.62 -8.61
N SER A 117 -33.89 -1.54 -9.92
CA SER A 117 -35.17 -1.96 -10.51
C SER A 117 -35.17 -3.43 -10.98
N VAL A 118 -34.02 -4.10 -10.95
CA VAL A 118 -33.90 -5.52 -11.30
C VAL A 118 -34.32 -6.38 -10.11
N SER A 119 -35.15 -7.40 -10.36
CA SER A 119 -35.54 -8.33 -9.30
C SER A 119 -34.33 -9.13 -8.80
N GLN A 120 -34.34 -9.53 -7.53
CA GLN A 120 -33.28 -10.37 -6.98
C GLN A 120 -33.10 -11.66 -7.79
N LYS A 121 -34.21 -12.25 -8.26
CA LYS A 121 -34.20 -13.48 -9.07
C LYS A 121 -33.49 -13.28 -10.41
N ASP A 122 -33.78 -12.19 -11.11
CA ASP A 122 -33.18 -11.89 -12.41
C ASP A 122 -31.71 -11.51 -12.25
N LEU A 123 -31.35 -10.80 -11.18
CA LEU A 123 -29.96 -10.48 -10.87
C LEU A 123 -29.15 -11.76 -10.61
N VAL A 124 -29.67 -12.67 -9.77
CA VAL A 124 -29.00 -13.96 -9.51
C VAL A 124 -28.87 -14.78 -10.80
N LYS A 125 -29.92 -14.83 -11.63
CA LYS A 125 -29.89 -15.52 -12.92
C LYS A 125 -28.80 -14.95 -13.84
N PHE A 126 -28.73 -13.63 -14.01
CA PHE A 126 -27.70 -12.97 -14.82
C PHE A 126 -26.28 -13.27 -14.32
N LEU A 127 -26.06 -13.22 -13.01
CA LEU A 127 -24.76 -13.52 -12.41
C LEU A 127 -24.34 -14.97 -12.65
N LEU A 128 -25.27 -15.93 -12.52
CA LEU A 128 -25.01 -17.34 -12.79
C LEU A 128 -24.70 -17.60 -14.27
N GLU A 129 -25.47 -17.01 -15.19
CA GLU A 129 -25.22 -17.10 -16.64
C GLU A 129 -23.85 -16.54 -17.01
N LYS A 130 -23.52 -15.35 -16.47
CA LYS A 130 -22.21 -14.73 -16.71
C LYS A 130 -21.08 -15.58 -16.15
N ALA A 131 -21.22 -16.11 -14.93
CA ALA A 131 -20.24 -16.98 -14.30
C ALA A 131 -20.07 -18.31 -15.06
N GLY A 132 -21.14 -18.87 -15.61
CA GLY A 132 -21.08 -20.05 -16.48
C GLY A 132 -20.30 -19.82 -17.78
N SER A 133 -20.34 -18.59 -18.31
CA SER A 133 -19.62 -18.21 -19.54
C SER A 133 -18.20 -17.70 -19.32
N ASP A 134 -17.83 -17.32 -18.10
CA ASP A 134 -16.56 -16.66 -17.78
C ASP A 134 -15.94 -17.26 -16.51
N PRO A 135 -14.99 -18.21 -16.64
CA PRO A 135 -14.33 -18.85 -15.50
C PRO A 135 -13.62 -17.88 -14.54
N ARG A 136 -13.16 -16.72 -15.03
CA ARG A 136 -12.53 -15.69 -14.18
C ARG A 136 -13.59 -15.02 -13.33
N PHE A 137 -14.70 -14.63 -13.94
CA PHE A 137 -15.84 -14.06 -13.22
C PHE A 137 -16.43 -15.05 -12.21
N TYR A 138 -16.51 -16.35 -12.54
CA TYR A 138 -16.91 -17.38 -11.58
C TYR A 138 -16.03 -17.39 -10.32
N LYS A 139 -14.70 -17.38 -10.49
CA LYS A 139 -13.76 -17.34 -9.37
C LYS A 139 -13.92 -16.05 -8.55
N GLU A 140 -14.02 -14.91 -9.22
CA GLU A 140 -14.23 -13.61 -8.56
C GLU A 140 -15.52 -13.61 -7.73
N LEU A 141 -16.63 -14.06 -8.32
CA LEU A 141 -17.93 -14.11 -7.68
C LEU A 141 -17.93 -15.08 -6.47
N THR A 142 -17.25 -16.22 -6.60
CA THR A 142 -17.08 -17.19 -5.51
C THR A 142 -16.26 -16.60 -4.35
N ILE A 143 -15.15 -15.94 -4.65
CA ILE A 143 -14.31 -15.27 -3.64
C ILE A 143 -15.13 -14.19 -2.92
N PHE A 144 -15.83 -13.37 -3.70
CA PHE A 144 -16.59 -12.23 -3.21
C PHE A 144 -17.77 -12.64 -2.31
N PHE A 145 -18.56 -13.65 -2.71
CA PHE A 145 -19.78 -14.07 -1.98
C PHE A 145 -19.59 -15.26 -1.05
N SER A 146 -18.41 -15.87 -0.97
CA SER A 146 -18.13 -16.92 0.02
C SER A 146 -18.35 -16.37 1.44
N GLN A 147 -19.35 -16.88 2.16
CA GLN A 147 -19.76 -16.31 3.45
C GLN A 147 -18.80 -16.63 4.61
N SER A 148 -17.90 -17.59 4.41
CA SER A 148 -16.85 -17.88 5.39
C SER A 148 -15.63 -16.99 5.13
N ASP A 149 -15.14 -16.31 6.17
CA ASP A 149 -13.73 -15.91 6.32
C ASP A 149 -12.84 -17.18 6.34
N SER A 150 -12.89 -17.99 5.27
CA SER A 150 -12.32 -19.33 5.26
C SER A 150 -10.80 -19.31 5.21
N LYS A 151 -10.24 -18.27 4.58
CA LYS A 151 -8.80 -18.15 4.42
C LYS A 151 -8.21 -17.41 5.62
N SER A 152 -7.40 -18.13 6.38
CA SER A 152 -6.55 -17.55 7.41
C SER A 152 -5.45 -16.70 6.76
N ARG A 153 -4.83 -15.81 7.54
CA ARG A 153 -3.61 -15.12 7.12
C ARG A 153 -2.54 -16.09 6.62
N ALA A 154 -2.38 -17.24 7.26
CA ALA A 154 -1.40 -18.25 6.87
C ALA A 154 -1.68 -18.82 5.46
N SER A 155 -2.95 -19.02 5.09
CA SER A 155 -3.32 -19.44 3.73
C SER A 155 -2.91 -18.40 2.69
N TYR A 156 -3.16 -17.12 2.97
CA TYR A 156 -2.74 -16.06 2.06
C TYR A 156 -1.23 -15.89 2.00
N LEU A 157 -0.55 -16.01 3.14
CA LEU A 157 0.91 -16.00 3.18
C LEU A 157 1.48 -17.12 2.31
N GLU A 158 0.97 -18.35 2.43
CA GLU A 158 1.40 -19.46 1.58
C GLU A 158 1.17 -19.19 0.09
N GLU A 159 0.02 -18.62 -0.30
CA GLU A 159 -0.27 -18.26 -1.69
C GLU A 159 0.69 -17.20 -2.24
N VAL A 160 0.93 -16.13 -1.47
CA VAL A 160 1.82 -15.04 -1.88
C VAL A 160 3.28 -15.50 -1.87
N THR A 161 3.70 -16.32 -0.90
CA THR A 161 5.04 -16.94 -0.85
C THR A 161 5.27 -17.87 -2.03
N LYS A 162 4.31 -18.73 -2.38
CA LYS A 162 4.42 -19.59 -3.58
C LYS A 162 4.57 -18.76 -4.84
N MET A 163 3.83 -17.65 -4.94
CA MET A 163 3.99 -16.72 -6.04
C MET A 163 5.39 -16.11 -6.03
N TYR A 164 5.87 -15.55 -4.91
CA TYR A 164 7.22 -14.99 -4.79
C TYR A 164 8.31 -15.97 -5.21
N HIS A 165 8.28 -17.21 -4.70
CA HIS A 165 9.26 -18.23 -5.07
C HIS A 165 9.25 -18.60 -6.56
N SER A 166 8.13 -18.40 -7.26
CA SER A 166 8.09 -18.65 -8.71
C SER A 166 8.82 -17.59 -9.55
N PHE A 167 9.18 -16.46 -8.94
CA PHE A 167 9.97 -15.38 -9.57
C PHE A 167 11.45 -15.42 -9.20
N LEU A 168 11.87 -16.28 -8.27
CA LEU A 168 13.26 -16.42 -7.87
C LEU A 168 14.06 -17.17 -8.95
N ASP A 169 15.26 -16.69 -9.22
CA ASP A 169 16.26 -17.39 -10.02
C ASP A 169 16.99 -18.47 -9.22
N GLU A 170 18.02 -19.09 -9.82
CA GLU A 170 18.83 -20.12 -9.17
C GLU A 170 19.66 -19.63 -7.96
N PHE A 171 19.74 -18.32 -7.74
CA PHE A 171 20.45 -17.66 -6.65
C PHE A 171 19.50 -17.05 -5.60
N ASP A 172 18.22 -17.42 -5.62
CA ASP A 172 17.16 -16.86 -4.77
C ASP A 172 17.03 -15.33 -4.95
N PHE A 173 17.25 -14.83 -6.17
CA PHE A 173 17.22 -13.41 -6.51
C PHE A 173 16.20 -13.11 -7.62
N ILE A 174 15.59 -11.92 -7.58
CA ILE A 174 14.74 -11.40 -8.66
C ILE A 174 15.52 -10.33 -9.43
N ASP A 175 15.86 -10.61 -10.68
CA ASP A 175 16.55 -9.66 -11.55
C ASP A 175 15.69 -8.44 -11.91
N TYR A 176 16.33 -7.40 -12.45
CA TYR A 176 15.69 -6.13 -12.79
C TYR A 176 14.51 -6.26 -13.74
N GLN A 177 14.59 -7.13 -14.77
CA GLN A 177 13.51 -7.30 -15.73
C GLN A 177 12.35 -8.08 -15.10
N THR A 178 12.66 -9.11 -14.33
CA THR A 178 11.69 -9.97 -13.65
C THR A 178 10.95 -9.24 -12.53
N SER A 179 11.58 -8.23 -11.91
CA SER A 179 10.98 -7.43 -10.83
C SER A 179 9.71 -6.69 -11.24
N PHE A 180 9.58 -6.28 -12.51
CA PHE A 180 8.38 -5.61 -13.02
C PHE A 180 7.16 -6.55 -13.04
N GLU A 181 7.34 -7.78 -13.51
CA GLU A 181 6.24 -8.76 -13.54
C GLU A 181 5.90 -9.24 -12.11
N PHE A 182 6.91 -9.41 -11.25
CA PHE A 182 6.68 -9.70 -9.83
C PHE A 182 5.85 -8.59 -9.17
N GLN A 183 6.22 -7.33 -9.38
CA GLN A 183 5.49 -6.18 -8.84
C GLN A 183 4.04 -6.14 -9.31
N LYS A 184 3.79 -6.43 -10.58
CA LYS A 184 2.45 -6.50 -11.13
C LYS A 184 1.62 -7.59 -10.46
N GLU A 185 2.17 -8.78 -10.23
CA GLU A 185 1.45 -9.84 -9.51
C GLU A 185 1.21 -9.49 -8.04
N MET A 186 2.18 -8.89 -7.35
CA MET A 186 1.99 -8.35 -5.99
C MET A 186 0.87 -7.31 -5.93
N ASN A 187 0.81 -6.40 -6.90
CA ASN A 187 -0.27 -5.42 -7.01
C ASN A 187 -1.64 -6.07 -7.23
N ARG A 188 -1.73 -7.19 -7.95
CA ARG A 188 -2.99 -7.92 -8.13
C ARG A 188 -3.54 -8.46 -6.81
N PHE A 189 -2.68 -8.96 -5.93
CA PHE A 189 -3.08 -9.38 -4.58
C PHE A 189 -3.52 -8.19 -3.73
N LEU A 190 -2.77 -7.07 -3.76
CA LEU A 190 -3.17 -5.87 -3.03
C LEU A 190 -4.50 -5.30 -3.53
N ASP A 191 -4.74 -5.29 -4.84
CA ASP A 191 -6.01 -4.87 -5.44
C ASP A 191 -7.16 -5.80 -5.05
N GLN A 192 -6.89 -7.11 -4.92
CA GLN A 192 -7.85 -8.04 -4.35
C GLN A 192 -8.18 -7.70 -2.89
N ALA A 193 -7.17 -7.39 -2.06
CA ALA A 193 -7.40 -6.94 -0.68
C ALA A 193 -8.24 -5.65 -0.65
N LYS A 194 -7.94 -4.68 -1.52
CA LYS A 194 -8.71 -3.43 -1.66
C LYS A 194 -10.18 -3.68 -2.05
N ARG A 195 -10.44 -4.63 -2.96
CA ARG A 195 -11.80 -5.05 -3.34
C ARG A 195 -12.54 -5.76 -2.21
N LEU A 196 -11.85 -6.60 -1.42
CA LEU A 196 -12.43 -7.29 -0.27
C LEU A 196 -12.73 -6.34 0.89
N TYR A 197 -11.91 -5.31 1.09
CA TYR A 197 -11.97 -4.40 2.23
C TYR A 197 -13.38 -3.91 2.63
N PRO A 198 -14.23 -3.39 1.71
CA PRO A 198 -15.56 -2.90 2.08
C PRO A 198 -16.55 -3.99 2.52
N ILE A 199 -16.29 -5.27 2.20
CA ILE A 199 -17.24 -6.37 2.43
C ILE A 199 -16.73 -7.32 3.52
N LYS A 200 -15.44 -7.65 3.46
CA LYS A 200 -14.73 -8.55 4.37
C LYS A 200 -13.43 -7.90 4.84
N PRO A 201 -13.51 -6.90 5.72
CA PRO A 201 -12.33 -6.14 6.15
C PRO A 201 -11.28 -7.00 6.85
N LYS A 202 -11.69 -8.06 7.55
CA LYS A 202 -10.78 -9.03 8.18
C LYS A 202 -9.96 -9.81 7.16
N GLU A 203 -10.62 -10.43 6.19
CA GLU A 203 -9.95 -11.17 5.10
C GLU A 203 -9.04 -10.26 4.27
N ALA A 204 -9.47 -9.02 4.01
CA ALA A 204 -8.64 -8.02 3.34
C ALA A 204 -7.35 -7.71 4.12
N LEU A 205 -7.43 -7.54 5.45
CA LEU A 205 -6.25 -7.33 6.29
C LEU A 205 -5.31 -8.54 6.27
N TYR A 206 -5.85 -9.76 6.28
CA TYR A 206 -5.06 -10.98 6.17
C TYR A 206 -4.25 -11.01 4.88
N LEU A 207 -4.90 -10.82 3.73
CA LEU A 207 -4.22 -10.81 2.44
C LEU A 207 -3.19 -9.68 2.35
N ALA A 208 -3.57 -8.45 2.67
CA ALA A 208 -2.65 -7.31 2.60
C ALA A 208 -1.43 -7.45 3.53
N SER A 209 -1.64 -7.96 4.75
CA SER A 209 -0.53 -8.19 5.67
C SER A 209 0.42 -9.30 5.24
N ALA A 210 -0.06 -10.29 4.46
CA ALA A 210 0.81 -11.28 3.82
C ALA A 210 1.61 -10.62 2.69
N CYS A 211 0.97 -9.77 1.87
CA CYS A 211 1.67 -9.02 0.84
C CYS A 211 2.76 -8.11 1.41
N ALA A 212 2.51 -7.41 2.52
CA ALA A 212 3.54 -6.54 3.13
C ALA A 212 4.75 -7.34 3.64
N GLU A 213 4.53 -8.52 4.22
CA GLU A 213 5.63 -9.39 4.68
C GLU A 213 6.50 -9.82 3.50
N ILE A 214 5.88 -10.33 2.43
CA ILE A 214 6.61 -10.79 1.24
C ILE A 214 7.23 -9.64 0.45
N ALA A 215 6.59 -8.47 0.40
CA ALA A 215 7.15 -7.29 -0.25
C ALA A 215 8.46 -6.85 0.41
N LEU A 216 8.52 -6.85 1.74
CA LEU A 216 9.74 -6.50 2.50
C LEU A 216 10.83 -7.56 2.33
N GLU A 217 10.45 -8.84 2.33
CA GLU A 217 11.39 -9.95 2.10
C GLU A 217 11.95 -9.93 0.67
N ALA A 218 11.10 -9.82 -0.34
CA ALA A 218 11.50 -9.72 -1.73
C ALA A 218 12.40 -8.51 -1.99
N SER A 219 12.13 -7.36 -1.35
CA SER A 219 12.98 -6.17 -1.42
C SER A 219 14.43 -6.39 -0.98
N MET A 220 14.72 -7.41 -0.18
CA MET A 220 16.09 -7.74 0.20
C MET A 220 16.81 -8.60 -0.84
N ASN A 221 16.05 -9.22 -1.76
CA ASN A 221 16.51 -10.24 -2.70
C ASN A 221 16.06 -9.90 -4.14
N MET A 222 15.99 -8.61 -4.49
CA MET A 222 15.61 -8.18 -5.84
C MET A 222 16.40 -6.96 -6.27
N ASP A 223 16.59 -6.79 -7.58
CA ASP A 223 17.05 -5.52 -8.15
C ASP A 223 15.88 -4.54 -8.23
N ASP A 224 15.86 -3.62 -7.27
CA ASP A 224 14.83 -2.61 -7.07
C ASP A 224 15.27 -1.20 -7.49
N THR A 225 16.27 -1.10 -8.37
CA THR A 225 16.77 0.18 -8.88
C THR A 225 15.73 0.96 -9.73
N ASN A 226 14.64 0.30 -10.14
CA ASN A 226 13.48 0.98 -10.68
C ASN A 226 12.78 1.76 -9.55
N HIS A 227 12.49 3.04 -9.74
CA HIS A 227 11.97 3.89 -8.66
C HIS A 227 10.52 3.54 -8.22
N TYR A 228 9.97 2.40 -8.70
CA TYR A 228 8.61 1.90 -8.43
C TYR A 228 8.67 0.75 -7.42
N THR A 229 8.74 1.13 -6.15
CA THR A 229 9.20 0.26 -5.07
C THR A 229 8.09 -0.61 -4.46
N MET A 230 8.46 -1.80 -3.98
CA MET A 230 7.66 -2.58 -3.01
C MET A 230 7.29 -1.76 -1.77
N ASP A 231 8.03 -0.69 -1.48
CA ASP A 231 7.70 0.29 -0.44
C ASP A 231 6.32 0.92 -0.64
N ASP A 232 5.91 1.25 -1.87
CA ASP A 232 4.58 1.82 -2.11
C ASP A 232 3.47 0.81 -1.80
N LEU A 233 3.70 -0.48 -2.07
CA LEU A 233 2.80 -1.55 -1.64
C LEU A 233 2.71 -1.61 -0.11
N VAL A 234 3.86 -1.56 0.59
CA VAL A 234 3.89 -1.56 2.07
C VAL A 234 3.16 -0.33 2.63
N LYS A 235 3.33 0.86 2.04
CA LYS A 235 2.60 2.08 2.41
C LYS A 235 1.08 1.92 2.25
N ASP A 236 0.63 1.35 1.14
CA ASP A 236 -0.79 1.08 0.89
C ASP A 236 -1.37 0.12 1.95
N VAL A 237 -0.61 -0.92 2.32
CA VAL A 237 -1.01 -1.85 3.38
C VAL A 237 -1.09 -1.13 4.73
N LEU A 238 -0.09 -0.32 5.09
CA LEU A 238 -0.09 0.47 6.32
C LEU A 238 -1.27 1.45 6.39
N GLU A 239 -1.59 2.12 5.28
CA GLU A 239 -2.78 2.97 5.20
C GLU A 239 -4.06 2.17 5.44
N MET A 240 -4.17 0.98 4.84
CA MET A 240 -5.34 0.12 5.03
C MET A 240 -5.49 -0.36 6.48
N ILE A 241 -4.39 -0.73 7.14
CA ILE A 241 -4.41 -1.08 8.57
C ILE A 241 -4.83 0.14 9.41
N ARG A 242 -4.20 1.31 9.21
CA ARG A 242 -4.52 2.55 9.93
C ARG A 242 -5.98 2.98 9.75
N LYS A 243 -6.52 2.81 8.54
CA LYS A 243 -7.94 3.03 8.23
C LYS A 243 -8.84 2.06 9.00
N SER A 244 -8.42 0.80 9.14
CA SER A 244 -9.18 -0.24 9.84
C SER A 244 -9.27 0.01 11.35
N VAL A 245 -8.20 0.53 11.96
CA VAL A 245 -8.23 0.97 13.37
C VAL A 245 -9.39 1.95 13.62
N ARG A 246 -9.68 2.84 12.67
CA ARG A 246 -10.74 3.85 12.79
C ARG A 246 -12.12 3.32 12.38
N LYS A 247 -12.20 2.53 11.31
CA LYS A 247 -13.47 2.11 10.69
C LYS A 247 -14.02 0.77 11.19
N HIS A 248 -13.15 -0.08 11.73
CA HIS A 248 -13.48 -1.45 12.12
C HIS A 248 -12.90 -1.76 13.52
N PRO A 249 -13.37 -1.07 14.58
CA PRO A 249 -12.86 -1.27 15.94
C PRO A 249 -13.04 -2.70 16.46
N THR A 250 -13.98 -3.47 15.89
CA THR A 250 -14.17 -4.89 16.18
C THR A 250 -12.99 -5.77 15.77
N LEU A 251 -12.08 -5.28 14.92
CA LEU A 251 -10.88 -6.00 14.47
C LEU A 251 -9.63 -5.65 15.30
N CYS A 252 -9.79 -5.06 16.49
CA CYS A 252 -8.68 -4.64 17.34
C CYS A 252 -7.69 -5.79 17.63
N ASP A 253 -8.22 -6.97 17.96
CA ASP A 253 -7.41 -8.15 18.27
C ASP A 253 -6.66 -8.66 17.03
N GLU A 254 -7.33 -8.74 15.87
CA GLU A 254 -6.68 -9.12 14.61
C GLU A 254 -5.59 -8.13 14.20
N ILE A 255 -5.85 -6.83 14.30
CA ILE A 255 -4.86 -5.80 13.97
C ILE A 255 -3.67 -5.88 14.93
N PHE A 256 -3.92 -6.12 16.23
CA PHE A 256 -2.86 -6.31 17.21
C PHE A 256 -1.96 -7.50 16.84
N GLU A 257 -2.53 -8.66 16.54
CA GLU A 257 -1.75 -9.85 16.17
C GLU A 257 -0.95 -9.64 14.88
N ILE A 258 -1.56 -9.04 13.85
CA ILE A 258 -0.88 -8.73 12.58
C ILE A 258 0.29 -7.77 12.79
N CYS A 259 0.04 -6.64 13.47
CA CYS A 259 1.09 -5.64 13.68
C CYS A 259 2.19 -6.16 14.60
N LEU A 260 1.86 -6.96 15.62
CA LEU A 260 2.87 -7.54 16.49
C LEU A 260 3.74 -8.55 15.73
N HIS A 261 3.13 -9.38 14.88
CA HIS A 261 3.87 -10.28 13.99
C HIS A 261 4.81 -9.50 13.07
N LEU A 262 4.30 -8.49 12.37
CA LEU A 262 5.11 -7.69 11.44
C LEU A 262 6.20 -6.86 12.15
N TYR A 263 5.95 -6.40 13.38
CA TYR A 263 6.97 -5.77 14.23
C TYR A 263 8.15 -6.71 14.55
N GLN A 264 7.86 -7.99 14.76
CA GLN A 264 8.86 -9.02 15.07
C GLN A 264 9.48 -9.68 13.83
N ASN A 265 8.85 -9.54 12.66
CA ASN A 265 9.35 -10.12 11.43
C ASN A 265 10.74 -9.55 11.07
N LYS A 266 11.65 -10.45 10.68
CA LYS A 266 13.05 -10.13 10.41
C LYS A 266 13.21 -9.15 9.25
N ALA A 267 12.56 -9.39 8.11
CA ALA A 267 12.64 -8.49 6.94
C ALA A 267 12.14 -7.08 7.29
N THR A 268 11.04 -6.97 8.04
CA THR A 268 10.56 -5.68 8.55
C THR A 268 11.61 -4.96 9.42
N GLN A 269 12.28 -5.70 10.30
CA GLN A 269 13.30 -5.13 11.18
C GLN A 269 14.56 -4.71 10.41
N ASP A 270 15.02 -5.53 9.48
CA ASP A 270 16.22 -5.29 8.67
C ASP A 270 16.00 -4.10 7.72
N PHE A 271 14.79 -3.97 7.17
CA PHE A 271 14.37 -2.80 6.38
C PHE A 271 14.06 -1.55 7.23
N GLY A 272 14.13 -1.67 8.56
CA GLY A 272 13.93 -0.55 9.49
C GLY A 272 12.49 -0.05 9.60
N ARG A 273 11.49 -0.89 9.33
CA ARG A 273 10.05 -0.54 9.28
C ARG A 273 9.23 -1.03 10.47
N SER A 274 9.86 -1.61 11.49
CA SER A 274 9.11 -2.18 12.62
C SER A 274 8.32 -1.13 13.41
N ASP A 275 8.84 0.10 13.51
CA ASP A 275 8.18 1.21 14.22
C ASP A 275 6.84 1.63 13.60
N ASP A 276 6.68 1.50 12.28
CA ASP A 276 5.38 1.72 11.61
C ASP A 276 4.26 0.89 12.24
N TYR A 277 4.56 -0.38 12.53
CA TYR A 277 3.61 -1.31 13.14
C TYR A 277 3.45 -1.07 14.65
N TYR A 278 4.53 -0.71 15.35
CA TYR A 278 4.45 -0.31 16.75
C TYR A 278 3.53 0.91 16.95
N ASP A 279 3.67 1.94 16.10
CA ASP A 279 2.88 3.16 16.19
C ASP A 279 1.38 2.89 15.90
N ILE A 280 1.05 1.83 15.14
CA ILE A 280 -0.34 1.35 15.01
C ILE A 280 -0.79 0.67 16.29
N ILE A 281 0.01 -0.26 16.85
CA ILE A 281 -0.33 -0.98 18.09
C ILE A 281 -0.60 -0.01 19.24
N ILE A 282 0.22 1.05 19.38
CA ILE A 282 0.06 2.04 20.44
C ILE A 282 -1.17 2.94 20.23
N CYS A 283 -1.86 2.87 19.09
CA CYS A 283 -3.15 3.53 18.87
C CYS A 283 -4.36 2.64 19.21
N LEU A 284 -4.17 1.32 19.40
CA LEU A 284 -5.25 0.37 19.69
C LEU A 284 -5.72 0.45 21.15
N ASP A 285 -6.96 0.05 21.44
CA ASP A 285 -7.43 -0.11 22.83
C ASP A 285 -7.00 -1.49 23.36
N LEU A 286 -5.82 -1.54 23.97
CA LEU A 286 -5.18 -2.79 24.38
C LEU A 286 -5.71 -3.28 25.73
N ASN A 287 -6.09 -4.55 25.80
CA ASN A 287 -6.40 -5.19 27.06
C ASN A 287 -5.12 -5.54 27.86
N SER A 288 -5.30 -5.94 29.13
CA SER A 288 -4.17 -6.23 30.03
C SER A 288 -3.27 -7.38 29.56
N LYS A 289 -3.81 -8.36 28.83
CA LYS A 289 -3.04 -9.49 28.26
C LYS A 289 -2.19 -9.03 27.08
N GLN A 290 -2.77 -8.26 26.17
CA GLN A 290 -2.06 -7.66 25.03
C GLN A 290 -0.94 -6.73 25.50
N LEU A 291 -1.22 -5.89 26.50
CA LEU A 291 -0.23 -5.00 27.10
C LEU A 291 0.99 -5.77 27.64
N LYS A 292 0.76 -6.82 28.45
CA LYS A 292 1.83 -7.66 28.98
C LYS A 292 2.62 -8.35 27.87
N ARG A 293 1.94 -8.82 26.82
CA ARG A 293 2.59 -9.46 25.68
C ARG A 293 3.48 -8.48 24.91
N LEU A 294 2.97 -7.29 24.59
CA LEU A 294 3.74 -6.24 23.93
C LEU A 294 4.96 -5.84 24.77
N GLN A 295 4.78 -5.62 26.07
CA GLN A 295 5.90 -5.30 26.96
C GLN A 295 6.99 -6.39 26.91
N LYS A 296 6.60 -7.68 27.02
CA LYS A 296 7.55 -8.79 26.94
C LYS A 296 8.30 -8.83 25.61
N VAL A 297 7.61 -8.58 24.49
CA VAL A 297 8.23 -8.50 23.16
C VAL A 297 9.25 -7.36 23.11
N LEU A 298 8.89 -6.15 23.54
CA LEU A 298 9.82 -5.02 23.56
C LEU A 298 11.06 -5.28 24.43
N GLU A 299 10.89 -5.92 25.59
CA GLU A 299 12.01 -6.29 26.48
C GLU A 299 12.94 -7.34 25.84
N GLN A 300 12.37 -8.30 25.09
CA GLN A 300 13.14 -9.27 24.31
C GLN A 300 13.91 -8.60 23.18
N GLU A 301 13.24 -7.76 22.39
CA GLU A 301 13.86 -7.01 21.29
C GLU A 301 14.97 -6.09 21.78
N LEU A 302 14.80 -5.46 22.95
CA LEU A 302 15.83 -4.62 23.55
C LEU A 302 17.09 -5.43 23.88
N ASN A 303 16.92 -6.65 24.37
CA ASN A 303 18.04 -7.54 24.66
C ASN A 303 18.80 -7.95 23.39
N TYR A 304 18.09 -8.21 22.29
CA TYR A 304 18.71 -8.50 21.00
C TYR A 304 19.41 -7.27 20.39
N ALA A 305 18.93 -6.07 20.72
CA ALA A 305 19.46 -4.82 20.18
C ALA A 305 20.71 -4.29 20.91
N LYS A 306 21.29 -5.01 21.89
CA LYS A 306 22.41 -4.52 22.72
C LYS A 306 23.62 -4.06 21.90
N ASP A 307 23.90 -4.75 20.80
CA ASP A 307 25.03 -4.42 19.91
C ASP A 307 24.64 -3.47 18.77
N ASN A 308 23.37 -3.06 18.69
CA ASN A 308 22.87 -2.10 17.70
C ASN A 308 22.34 -0.83 18.38
N PRO A 309 23.16 0.24 18.48
CA PRO A 309 22.81 1.47 19.17
C PRO A 309 21.48 2.10 18.74
N TYR A 310 21.24 2.13 17.43
CA TYR A 310 20.06 2.77 16.85
C TYR A 310 18.79 1.98 17.17
N ARG A 311 18.85 0.65 17.05
CA ARG A 311 17.75 -0.24 17.39
C ARG A 311 17.45 -0.21 18.89
N MET A 312 18.47 -0.19 19.74
CA MET A 312 18.33 -0.04 21.19
C MET A 312 17.64 1.28 21.54
N GLU A 313 18.12 2.40 21.00
CA GLU A 313 17.53 3.74 21.21
C GLU A 313 16.04 3.76 20.87
N ARG A 314 15.67 3.20 19.71
CA ARG A 314 14.28 3.10 19.24
C ARG A 314 13.41 2.30 20.23
N ILE A 315 13.84 1.11 20.62
CA ILE A 315 13.03 0.23 21.50
C ILE A 315 12.87 0.84 22.89
N ILE A 316 13.89 1.51 23.43
CA ILE A 316 13.76 2.21 24.72
C ILE A 316 12.66 3.30 24.63
N ILE A 317 12.56 4.02 23.51
CA ILE A 317 11.50 5.02 23.28
C ILE A 317 10.13 4.34 23.20
N GLU A 318 10.02 3.21 22.50
CA GLU A 318 8.80 2.41 22.40
C GLU A 318 8.33 1.93 23.78
N ILE A 319 9.24 1.44 24.64
CA ILE A 319 8.91 1.06 26.01
C ILE A 319 8.41 2.26 26.81
N TYR A 320 9.07 3.42 26.70
CA TYR A 320 8.60 4.63 27.35
C TYR A 320 7.20 5.07 26.87
N LYS A 321 6.97 5.10 25.55
CA LYS A 321 5.67 5.44 24.94
C LYS A 321 4.57 4.52 25.48
N LEU A 322 4.87 3.24 25.63
CA LEU A 322 3.98 2.25 26.24
C LEU A 322 3.61 2.64 27.67
N PHE A 323 4.60 2.83 28.56
CA PHE A 323 4.33 3.24 29.94
C PHE A 323 3.58 4.58 30.04
N LYS A 324 3.89 5.54 29.17
CA LYS A 324 3.21 6.84 29.12
C LYS A 324 1.73 6.69 28.80
N LYS A 325 1.39 5.86 27.80
CA LYS A 325 -0.01 5.61 27.39
C LYS A 325 -0.88 5.14 28.56
N PHE A 326 -0.34 4.35 29.47
CA PHE A 326 -1.06 3.82 30.63
C PHE A 326 -0.89 4.66 31.90
N GLY A 327 -0.48 5.93 31.79
CA GLY A 327 -0.32 6.83 32.93
C GLY A 327 0.85 6.47 33.86
N GLN A 328 1.74 5.57 33.44
CA GLN A 328 2.89 5.08 34.22
C GLN A 328 4.19 5.77 33.83
N SER A 329 4.14 7.05 33.42
CA SER A 329 5.29 7.82 32.94
C SER A 329 6.51 7.79 33.88
N LYS A 330 6.29 7.71 35.20
CA LYS A 330 7.39 7.56 36.18
C LYS A 330 8.14 6.23 35.99
N LYS A 331 7.40 5.12 35.88
CA LYS A 331 8.00 3.80 35.62
C LYS A 331 8.74 3.77 34.29
N GLY A 332 8.16 4.39 33.25
CA GLY A 332 8.83 4.52 31.95
C GLY A 332 10.14 5.31 32.01
N ILE A 333 10.16 6.42 32.77
CA ILE A 333 11.38 7.21 33.00
C ILE A 333 12.43 6.40 33.76
N ASP A 334 12.04 5.69 34.82
CA ASP A 334 12.95 4.89 35.63
C ASP A 334 13.52 3.72 34.82
N TYR A 335 12.71 3.09 33.97
CA TYR A 335 13.14 2.07 33.02
C TYR A 335 14.13 2.64 32.00
N PHE A 336 13.80 3.78 31.37
CA PHE A 336 14.69 4.45 30.41
C PHE A 336 16.07 4.70 31.02
N LYS A 337 16.14 5.23 32.25
CA LYS A 337 17.42 5.45 32.95
C LYS A 337 18.21 4.17 33.15
N LYS A 338 17.52 3.11 33.59
CA LYS A 338 18.13 1.82 33.88
C LYS A 338 18.78 1.27 32.62
N GLU A 339 18.10 1.32 31.48
CA GLU A 339 18.63 0.73 30.24
C GLU A 339 19.63 1.65 29.52
N ALA A 340 19.51 2.98 29.67
CA ALA A 340 20.44 3.94 29.07
C ALA A 340 21.89 3.83 29.59
N ILE A 341 22.13 3.14 30.71
CA ILE A 341 23.49 2.87 31.21
C ILE A 341 24.26 1.90 30.30
N TYR A 342 23.55 1.08 29.52
CA TYR A 342 24.15 0.12 28.59
C TYR A 342 24.48 0.75 27.23
N ALA A 343 24.40 2.08 27.11
CA ALA A 343 24.85 2.77 25.91
C ALA A 343 26.34 2.49 25.66
N ASN A 344 26.66 2.01 24.47
CA ASN A 344 28.00 1.56 24.09
C ASN A 344 28.93 2.69 23.60
N SER A 345 28.42 3.92 23.51
CA SER A 345 29.23 5.08 23.15
C SER A 345 28.74 6.38 23.78
N ARG A 346 29.67 7.33 23.96
CA ARG A 346 29.36 8.68 24.44
C ARG A 346 28.35 9.41 23.55
N ASN A 347 28.37 9.15 22.24
CA ASN A 347 27.43 9.73 21.28
C ASN A 347 26.02 9.15 21.44
N GLN A 348 25.90 7.83 21.58
CA GLN A 348 24.63 7.17 21.88
C GLN A 348 24.03 7.71 23.19
N TYR A 349 24.85 7.82 24.23
CA TYR A 349 24.41 8.35 25.52
C TYR A 349 23.91 9.81 25.41
N LYS A 350 24.61 10.68 24.65
CA LYS A 350 24.15 12.05 24.38
C LYS A 350 22.79 12.09 23.69
N ARG A 351 22.55 11.22 22.70
CA ARG A 351 21.25 11.10 22.02
C ARG A 351 20.16 10.64 22.98
N LEU A 352 20.42 9.60 23.76
CA LEU A 352 19.48 9.12 24.79
C LEU A 352 19.14 10.21 25.81
N ILE A 353 20.10 11.03 26.27
CA ILE A 353 19.79 12.19 27.12
C ILE A 353 18.91 13.21 26.39
N GLN A 354 19.21 13.53 25.12
CA GLN A 354 18.45 14.52 24.36
C GLN A 354 17.00 14.07 24.14
N ILE A 355 16.81 12.80 23.77
CA ILE A 355 15.51 12.14 23.69
C ILE A 355 14.82 12.20 25.06
N MET A 356 15.53 11.85 26.12
CA MET A 356 14.97 11.90 27.46
C MET A 356 14.55 13.32 27.85
N LYS A 357 15.32 14.37 27.52
CA LYS A 357 14.96 15.78 27.72
C LYS A 357 13.66 16.15 27.00
N GLN A 358 13.46 15.68 25.77
CA GLN A 358 12.23 15.91 24.99
C GLN A 358 11.02 15.20 25.61
N ILE A 359 11.23 13.97 26.07
CA ILE A 359 10.23 13.13 26.75
C ILE A 359 9.84 13.69 28.13
N ALA A 360 10.80 14.31 28.81
CA ALA A 360 10.78 14.72 30.21
C ALA A 360 10.22 16.12 30.49
N SER A 361 9.44 16.76 29.60
CA SER A 361 8.97 18.15 29.74
C SER A 361 8.17 18.50 31.02
N SER A 362 7.97 17.53 31.94
CA SER A 362 7.46 17.71 33.31
C SER A 362 8.59 17.93 34.35
N SER A 363 8.27 18.50 35.52
CA SER A 363 9.23 18.69 36.64
C SER A 363 9.96 17.41 37.06
N LYS A 364 9.27 16.26 37.05
CA LYS A 364 9.84 14.92 37.33
C LYS A 364 10.85 14.46 36.29
N GLY A 365 10.65 14.83 35.04
CA GLY A 365 11.56 14.54 33.95
C GLY A 365 12.85 15.35 34.05
N LYS A 366 12.77 16.63 34.43
CA LYS A 366 13.96 17.50 34.64
C LYS A 366 14.91 16.95 35.73
N ASN A 367 14.38 16.49 36.87
CA ASN A 367 15.18 15.87 37.93
C ASN A 367 15.85 14.57 37.48
N SER A 368 15.17 13.85 36.58
CA SER A 368 15.64 12.58 36.02
C SER A 368 16.78 12.76 35.02
N VAL A 369 16.72 13.80 34.21
CA VAL A 369 17.83 14.22 33.33
C VAL A 369 19.04 14.66 34.17
N SER A 370 18.81 15.43 35.24
CA SER A 370 19.89 15.90 36.12
C SER A 370 20.67 14.73 36.77
N SER A 371 20.00 13.65 37.19
CA SER A 371 20.69 12.50 37.79
C SER A 371 21.51 11.67 36.79
N LEU A 372 21.09 11.61 35.52
CA LEU A 372 21.88 10.99 34.44
C LEU A 372 23.12 11.81 34.10
N VAL A 373 22.97 13.14 33.99
CA VAL A 373 24.08 14.05 33.69
C VAL A 373 25.14 14.05 34.78
N LYS A 374 24.75 14.02 36.07
CA LYS A 374 25.69 13.94 37.21
C LYS A 374 26.54 12.66 37.26
N ARG A 375 26.16 11.61 36.53
CA ARG A 375 26.94 10.35 36.46
C ARG A 375 27.92 10.31 35.28
N LEU A 376 27.79 11.21 34.30
CA LEU A 376 28.74 11.36 33.19
C LEU A 376 29.98 12.19 33.55
N PHE A 377 29.82 13.08 34.52
CA PHE A 377 30.84 13.97 35.01
C PHE A 377 30.83 13.82 36.54
N PRO A 378 31.48 12.77 37.08
CA PRO A 378 31.69 12.67 38.52
C PRO A 378 32.40 13.91 39.08
#